data_AF-A0A759RQI5-F1
#
_entry.id   AF-A0A759RQI5-F1
#
_cell.length_a   1.000
_cell.length_b   1.000
_cell.length_c   1.000
_cell.angle_alpha   90.00
_cell.angle_beta   90.00
_cell.angle_gamma   90.00
#
_symmetry.space_group_name_H-M   'P 1'
#
loop_
_entity.id
_entity.type
_entity.pdbx_description
1 polymer ?
#
loop_
_entity_poly.entity_id
_entity_poly.type
_entity_poly.pdbx_seq_one_letter_code
_entity_poly.pdbx_strand_id
1 'polypeptide(L)'
;MSRNYTPAQKAEIQKRLTELVRTHDRMTFGELRKITGLTIFTARHYLEKAESCGDLYQAGRSGIFPSERAFRLWKQKREDARITRFLKTPEGVVSSYDRIRNVICTECRNSVTMQRVLSVYRARTLNWKD
;
A
#
# COMPACT_ATOMS: atom_id res chain seq x y z
N MET A 1 12.22 -6.73 -29.86
CA MET A 1 12.50 -8.09 -30.33
C MET A 1 12.20 -9.07 -29.20
N SER A 2 11.34 -10.06 -29.42
CA SER A 2 11.15 -11.16 -28.46
C SER A 2 12.45 -11.95 -28.38
N ARG A 3 13.08 -12.01 -27.21
CA ARG A 3 14.12 -13.01 -26.97
C ARG A 3 13.43 -14.38 -26.96
N ASN A 4 13.67 -15.17 -27.99
CA ASN A 4 13.09 -16.51 -28.08
C ASN A 4 13.91 -17.46 -27.19
N TYR A 5 13.43 -17.66 -25.96
CA TYR A 5 14.07 -18.56 -25.01
C TYR A 5 13.74 -20.02 -25.34
N THR A 6 14.74 -20.89 -25.30
CA THR A 6 14.54 -22.35 -25.37
C THR A 6 13.83 -22.84 -24.11
N PRO A 7 13.15 -24.01 -24.13
CA PRO A 7 12.51 -24.57 -22.94
C PRO A 7 13.45 -24.69 -21.73
N ALA A 8 14.71 -25.07 -21.96
CA ALA A 8 15.73 -25.14 -20.92
C ALA A 8 16.04 -23.75 -20.31
N GLN A 9 16.18 -22.72 -21.14
CA GLN A 9 16.40 -21.36 -20.66
C GLN A 9 15.21 -20.82 -19.87
N LYS A 10 13.98 -21.17 -20.27
CA LYS A 10 12.77 -20.78 -19.52
C LYS A 10 12.76 -21.39 -18.12
N ALA A 11 13.08 -22.68 -18.01
CA ALA A 11 13.18 -23.36 -16.72
C ALA A 11 14.26 -22.75 -15.82
N GLU A 12 15.42 -22.42 -16.40
CA GLU A 12 16.52 -21.77 -15.67
C GLU A 12 16.12 -20.37 -15.18
N ILE A 13 15.45 -19.57 -16.02
CA ILE A 13 14.95 -18.26 -15.62
C ILE A 13 13.94 -18.39 -14.48
N GLN A 14 12.96 -19.29 -14.61
CA GLN A 14 11.95 -19.52 -13.58
C GLN A 14 12.60 -19.96 -12.25
N LYS A 15 13.55 -20.89 -12.31
CA LYS A 15 14.29 -21.38 -11.13
C LYS A 15 15.06 -20.24 -10.46
N ARG A 16 15.85 -19.49 -11.23
CA ARG A 16 16.63 -18.34 -10.73
C ARG A 16 15.75 -17.27 -10.09
N LEU A 17 14.61 -16.94 -10.70
CA LEU A 17 13.67 -15.96 -10.13
C LEU A 17 13.08 -16.45 -8.81
N THR A 18 12.70 -17.72 -8.74
CA THR A 18 12.11 -18.33 -7.54
C THR A 18 13.12 -18.41 -6.41
N GLU A 19 14.36 -18.80 -6.71
CA GLU A 19 15.47 -18.83 -5.74
C GLU A 19 15.76 -17.43 -5.18
N LEU A 20 15.76 -16.40 -6.02
CA LEU A 20 15.94 -15.02 -5.54
C LEU A 20 14.85 -14.60 -4.54
N VAL A 21 13.59 -14.94 -4.80
CA VAL A 21 12.50 -14.62 -3.86
C VAL A 21 12.67 -15.38 -2.54
N ARG A 22 13.11 -16.64 -2.59
CA ARG A 22 13.35 -17.47 -1.40
C ARG A 22 14.54 -16.96 -0.58
N THR A 23 15.63 -16.57 -1.23
CA THR A 23 16.84 -16.06 -0.55
C THR A 23 16.60 -14.72 0.15
N HIS A 24 15.75 -13.86 -0.43
CA HIS A 24 15.50 -12.52 0.10
C HIS A 24 14.21 -12.40 0.93
N ASP A 25 13.44 -13.48 1.12
CA ASP A 25 12.09 -13.55 1.73
C ASP A 25 11.00 -12.68 1.08
N ARG A 26 11.38 -11.65 0.33
CA ARG A 26 10.51 -10.72 -0.38
C ARG A 26 11.31 -10.01 -1.45
N MET A 27 10.78 -9.98 -2.67
CA MET A 27 11.37 -9.25 -3.80
C MET A 27 10.31 -8.46 -4.55
N THR A 28 10.66 -7.29 -5.07
CA THR A 28 9.84 -6.53 -6.01
C THR A 28 10.29 -6.82 -7.44
N PHE A 29 9.39 -6.59 -8.41
CA PHE A 29 9.76 -6.62 -9.82
C PHE A 29 10.86 -5.61 -10.19
N GLY A 30 10.96 -4.49 -9.47
CA GLY A 30 12.05 -3.53 -9.64
C GLY A 30 13.41 -4.10 -9.21
N GLU A 31 13.47 -4.80 -8.08
CA GLU A 31 14.67 -5.49 -7.61
C GLU A 31 15.04 -6.65 -8.54
N LEU A 32 14.06 -7.47 -8.95
CA LEU A 32 14.28 -8.53 -9.93
C LEU A 32 14.85 -7.98 -11.24
N ARG A 33 14.31 -6.87 -11.76
CA ARG A 33 14.84 -6.21 -12.96
C ARG A 33 16.29 -5.76 -12.78
N LYS A 34 16.63 -5.17 -11.63
CA LYS A 34 18.00 -4.71 -11.34
C LYS A 34 18.99 -5.87 -11.29
N ILE A 35 18.60 -7.00 -10.68
CA ILE A 35 19.50 -8.17 -10.48
C ILE A 35 19.61 -9.03 -11.74
N THR A 36 18.50 -9.25 -12.44
CA THR A 36 18.45 -10.20 -13.57
C THR A 36 18.54 -9.52 -14.93
N GLY A 37 18.32 -8.21 -15.01
CA GLY A 37 18.19 -7.48 -16.28
C GLY A 37 16.92 -7.79 -17.07
N LEU A 38 16.04 -8.66 -16.54
CA LEU A 38 14.78 -9.03 -17.19
C LEU A 38 13.76 -7.90 -17.10
N THR A 39 12.93 -7.75 -18.14
CA THR A 39 11.80 -6.83 -18.05
C THR A 39 10.80 -7.32 -17.01
N ILE A 40 10.02 -6.39 -16.44
CA ILE A 40 8.99 -6.71 -15.44
C ILE A 40 7.97 -7.71 -16.00
N PHE A 41 7.59 -7.55 -17.28
CA PHE A 41 6.64 -8.45 -17.95
C PHE A 41 7.20 -9.86 -18.10
N THR A 42 8.47 -9.98 -18.48
CA THR A 42 9.15 -11.28 -18.61
C THR A 42 9.27 -11.98 -17.25
N ALA A 43 9.68 -11.26 -16.21
CA ALA A 43 9.78 -11.82 -14.87
C ALA A 43 8.41 -12.27 -14.34
N ARG A 44 7.36 -11.47 -14.55
CA ARG A 44 5.99 -11.82 -14.14
C ARG A 44 5.52 -13.09 -14.83
N HIS A 45 5.66 -13.16 -16.16
CA HIS A 45 5.22 -14.30 -16.95
C HIS A 45 5.88 -15.62 -16.49
N TYR A 46 7.19 -15.61 -16.23
CA TYR A 46 7.87 -16.83 -15.76
C TYR A 46 7.58 -17.20 -14.30
N LEU A 47 7.02 -16.28 -13.52
CA LEU A 47 6.59 -16.54 -12.14
C LEU A 47 5.12 -16.97 -12.03
N GLU A 48 4.29 -16.78 -13.06
CA GLU A 48 2.87 -17.20 -13.07
C GLU A 48 2.71 -18.70 -12.78
N LYS A 49 3.60 -19.54 -13.33
CA LYS A 49 3.59 -20.98 -13.06
C LYS A 49 3.92 -21.29 -11.60
N ALA A 50 4.91 -20.62 -11.03
CA ALA A 50 5.28 -20.81 -9.62
C ALA A 50 4.17 -20.32 -8.67
N GLU A 51 3.50 -19.21 -9.02
CA GLU A 51 2.37 -18.71 -8.25
C GLU A 51 1.15 -19.64 -8.31
N SER A 52 0.80 -20.16 -9.50
CA SER A 52 -0.32 -21.10 -9.64
C SER A 52 -0.08 -22.44 -8.92
N CYS A 53 1.17 -22.87 -8.80
CA CYS A 53 1.56 -24.04 -7.99
C CYS A 53 1.61 -23.75 -6.48
N GLY A 54 1.46 -22.49 -6.05
CA GLY A 54 1.56 -22.09 -4.64
C GLY A 54 2.99 -21.99 -4.10
N ASP A 55 4.01 -22.09 -4.97
CA ASP A 55 5.43 -21.94 -4.60
C ASP A 55 5.80 -20.50 -4.23
N LEU A 56 5.00 -19.55 -4.70
CA LEU A 56 5.17 -18.12 -4.50
C LEU A 56 3.81 -17.44 -4.36
N TYR A 57 3.81 -16.22 -3.83
CA TYR A 57 2.64 -15.37 -3.70
C TYR A 57 2.95 -13.96 -4.20
N GLN A 58 2.27 -13.50 -5.26
CA GLN A 58 2.44 -12.13 -5.77
C GLN A 58 1.41 -11.17 -5.17
N ALA A 59 1.86 -10.28 -4.30
CA ALA A 59 1.03 -9.29 -3.62
C ALA A 59 1.01 -7.92 -4.34
N GLY A 60 0.95 -7.93 -5.67
CA GLY A 60 0.91 -6.71 -6.50
C GLY A 60 2.07 -5.74 -6.19
N ARG A 61 1.75 -4.53 -5.71
CA ARG A 61 2.75 -3.50 -5.37
C ARG A 61 3.60 -3.84 -4.14
N SER A 62 3.13 -4.73 -3.27
CA SER A 62 3.86 -5.09 -2.05
C SER A 62 5.09 -5.97 -2.33
N GLY A 63 5.07 -6.68 -3.45
CA GLY A 63 6.15 -7.56 -3.90
C GLY A 63 5.70 -9.01 -4.04
N ILE A 64 6.69 -9.88 -4.13
CA ILE A 64 6.58 -11.32 -4.36
C ILE A 64 7.19 -12.00 -3.14
N PHE A 65 6.49 -13.01 -2.62
CA PHE A 65 6.81 -13.67 -1.37
C PHE A 65 6.90 -15.18 -1.58
N PRO A 66 7.67 -15.92 -0.75
CA PRO A 66 7.72 -17.38 -0.78
C PRO A 66 6.38 -18.07 -0.47
N SER A 67 5.46 -17.38 0.20
CA SER A 67 4.12 -17.88 0.50
C SER A 67 3.18 -16.74 0.89
N GLU A 68 1.87 -17.01 0.88
CA GLU A 68 0.87 -16.07 1.40
C GLU A 68 1.09 -15.79 2.90
N ARG A 69 1.51 -16.80 3.67
CA ARG A 69 1.82 -16.64 5.09
C ARG A 69 2.96 -15.63 5.30
N ALA A 70 4.01 -15.70 4.49
CA ALA A 70 5.12 -14.74 4.54
C ALA A 70 4.64 -13.31 4.24
N PHE A 71 3.73 -13.15 3.27
CA PHE A 71 3.09 -11.86 2.99
C PHE A 71 2.28 -11.34 4.20
N ARG A 72 1.46 -12.19 4.83
CA ARG A 72 0.66 -11.78 6.00
C ARG A 72 1.53 -11.33 7.17
N LEU A 73 2.61 -12.07 7.47
CA LEU A 73 3.57 -11.69 8.51
C LEU A 73 4.29 -10.37 8.18
N TRP A 74 4.70 -10.18 6.93
CA TRP A 74 5.29 -8.93 6.48
C TRP A 74 4.32 -7.75 6.62
N LYS A 75 3.05 -7.95 6.25
CA LYS A 75 2.00 -6.94 6.37
C LYS A 75 1.77 -6.56 7.84
N GLN A 76 1.71 -7.55 8.73
CA GLN A 76 1.57 -7.32 10.17
C GLN A 76 2.75 -6.52 10.73
N LYS A 77 3.99 -6.94 10.45
CA LYS A 77 5.20 -6.20 10.88
C LYS A 77 5.18 -4.73 10.44
N ARG A 78 4.66 -4.44 9.24
CA ARG A 78 4.52 -3.06 8.76
C ARG A 78 3.46 -2.28 9.50
N GLU A 79 2.34 -2.91 9.83
CA GLU A 79 1.27 -2.30 10.61
C GLU A 79 1.74 -1.99 12.03
N ASP A 80 2.40 -2.94 12.70
CA ASP A 80 2.96 -2.76 14.04
C ASP A 80 4.01 -1.65 14.06
N ALA A 81 4.86 -1.57 13.02
CA ALA A 81 5.82 -0.49 12.86
C ALA A 81 5.12 0.87 12.65
N ARG A 82 3.98 0.91 11.95
CA ARG A 82 3.18 2.13 11.78
C ARG A 82 2.58 2.59 13.10
N ILE A 83 1.96 1.68 13.85
CA ILE A 83 1.38 1.95 15.17
C ILE A 83 2.48 2.41 16.14
N THR A 84 3.62 1.72 16.16
CA THR A 84 4.75 2.07 17.02
C THR A 84 5.27 3.47 16.71
N ARG A 85 5.39 3.84 15.42
CA ARG A 85 5.77 5.21 15.03
C ARG A 85 4.75 6.22 15.53
N PHE A 86 3.46 5.94 15.38
CA PHE A 86 2.39 6.82 15.86
C PHE A 86 2.46 7.02 17.39
N LEU A 87 2.56 5.94 18.17
CA LEU A 87 2.64 6.00 19.63
C LEU A 87 3.92 6.67 20.14
N LYS A 88 5.03 6.54 19.41
CA LYS A 88 6.31 7.21 19.74
C LYS A 88 6.39 8.65 19.25
N THR A 89 5.42 9.12 18.46
CA THR A 89 5.43 10.49 17.96
C THR A 89 5.10 11.43 19.13
N PRO A 90 5.98 12.38 19.49
CA PRO A 90 5.71 13.33 20.56
C PRO A 90 4.41 14.11 20.29
N GLU A 91 3.67 14.38 21.36
CA GLU A 91 2.49 15.25 21.30
C GLU A 91 2.89 16.61 20.70
N GLY A 92 2.16 17.06 19.68
CA GLY A 92 2.41 18.31 18.98
C GLY A 92 3.18 18.21 17.65
N VAL A 93 3.82 17.07 17.33
CA VAL A 93 4.43 16.87 15.99
C VAL A 93 3.36 16.63 14.92
N VAL A 94 2.28 15.95 15.30
CA VAL A 94 1.07 15.84 14.49
C VAL A 94 0.01 16.69 15.17
N SER A 95 -0.32 17.84 14.57
CA SER A 95 -1.47 18.63 15.01
C SER A 95 -2.74 17.85 14.73
N SER A 96 -3.65 17.83 15.70
CA SER A 96 -5.05 17.48 15.42
C SER A 96 -5.56 18.36 14.29
N TYR A 97 -6.45 17.81 13.45
CA TYR A 97 -7.07 18.56 12.37
C TYR A 97 -7.84 19.75 12.95
N ASP A 98 -7.34 20.97 12.72
CA ASP A 98 -8.01 22.19 13.11
C ASP A 98 -8.93 22.66 11.97
N ARG A 99 -10.22 22.36 12.11
CA ARG A 99 -11.26 22.76 11.14
C ARG A 99 -11.41 24.27 10.99
N ILE A 100 -10.95 25.07 11.96
CA ILE A 100 -11.01 26.55 11.90
C ILE A 100 -9.90 27.07 10.98
N ARG A 101 -8.76 26.39 10.95
CA ARG A 101 -7.63 26.72 10.07
C ARG A 101 -7.77 26.16 8.65
N ASN A 102 -8.76 25.30 8.40
CA ASN A 102 -9.00 24.75 7.07
C ASN A 102 -9.79 25.77 6.22
N VAL A 103 -9.13 26.31 5.18
CA VAL A 103 -9.72 27.33 4.28
C VAL A 103 -11.06 26.87 3.69
N ILE A 104 -11.14 25.63 3.20
CA ILE A 104 -12.37 25.08 2.60
C ILE A 104 -13.50 25.02 3.65
N CYS A 105 -13.20 24.56 4.86
CA CYS A 105 -14.19 24.52 5.93
C CYS A 105 -14.63 25.92 6.35
N THR A 106 -13.72 26.88 6.40
CA THR A 106 -14.02 28.27 6.77
C THR A 106 -14.86 28.95 5.70
N GLU A 107 -14.51 28.83 4.42
CA GLU A 107 -15.30 29.35 3.30
C GLU A 107 -16.69 28.70 3.26
N CYS A 108 -16.76 27.37 3.36
CA CYS A 108 -18.04 26.65 3.39
C CYS A 108 -18.91 27.13 4.56
N ARG A 109 -18.33 27.23 5.77
CA ARG A 109 -19.04 27.72 6.97
C ARG A 109 -19.52 29.16 6.80
N ASN A 110 -18.77 30.00 6.10
CA ASN A 110 -19.12 31.40 5.86
C ASN A 110 -20.06 31.62 4.66
N SER A 111 -20.32 30.58 3.85
CA SER A 111 -21.26 30.67 2.73
C SER A 111 -22.70 30.98 3.19
N VAL A 112 -23.44 31.72 2.37
CA VAL A 112 -24.83 32.11 2.64
C VAL A 112 -25.71 30.89 2.90
N THR A 113 -25.55 29.85 2.06
CA THR A 113 -26.30 28.60 2.19
C THR A 113 -26.02 27.91 3.52
N MET A 114 -24.75 27.80 3.91
CA MET A 114 -24.40 27.14 5.17
C MET A 114 -24.81 27.97 6.39
N GLN A 115 -24.73 29.30 6.34
CA GLN A 115 -25.23 30.15 7.42
C GLN A 115 -26.74 30.03 7.61
N ARG A 116 -27.52 29.85 6.53
CA ARG A 116 -28.96 29.54 6.62
C ARG A 116 -29.24 28.18 7.24
N VAL A 117 -28.44 27.16 6.91
CA VAL A 117 -28.57 25.85 7.55
C VAL A 117 -28.21 25.96 9.04
N LEU A 118 -27.09 26.62 9.36
CA LEU A 118 -26.62 26.79 10.72
C LEU A 118 -27.56 27.64 11.58
N SER A 119 -28.28 28.60 11.00
CA SER A 119 -29.26 29.42 11.75
C SER A 119 -30.41 28.58 12.29
N VAL A 120 -30.87 27.58 11.54
CA VAL A 120 -31.91 26.62 11.99
C VAL A 120 -31.43 25.83 13.21
N TYR A 121 -30.20 25.31 13.17
CA TYR A 121 -29.64 24.56 14.30
C TYR A 121 -29.34 25.46 15.52
N ARG A 122 -28.87 26.70 15.31
CA ARG A 122 -28.62 27.66 16.39
C ARG A 122 -29.91 28.14 17.08
N ALA A 123 -30.97 28.37 16.32
CA ALA A 123 -32.28 28.74 16.87
C ALA A 123 -32.86 27.61 17.74
N ARG A 124 -32.68 26.35 17.33
CA ARG A 124 -33.12 25.18 18.10
C ARG A 124 -32.38 25.03 19.43
N THR A 125 -31.12 25.43 19.53
CA THR A 125 -30.35 25.37 20.78
C THR A 125 -30.69 26.46 21.81
N LEU A 126 -31.33 27.56 21.38
CA LEU A 126 -31.77 28.62 22.30
C LEU A 126 -33.12 28.28 22.95
N ASN A 127 -34.02 27.59 22.25
CA ASN A 127 -35.34 27.21 22.74
C ASN A 127 -35.36 26.04 23.75
N TRP A 128 -34.20 25.54 24.21
CA TRP A 128 -34.07 24.49 25.22
C TRP A 128 -33.60 25.02 26.60
N LYS A 129 -33.42 26.34 26.73
CA LYS A 129 -32.98 26.99 27.97
C LYS A 129 -34.09 27.73 28.73
N ASP A 130 -35.34 27.57 28.31
CA ASP A 130 -36.54 28.06 29.01
C ASP A 130 -37.33 26.89 29.60
#